data_AF-A0AAW8Z125-F1
#
_entry.id   AF-A0AAW8Z125-F1
#
_cell.length_a   1.000
_cell.length_b   1.000
_cell.length_c   1.000
_cell.angle_alpha   90.00
_cell.angle_beta   90.00
_cell.angle_gamma   90.00
#
_symmetry.space_group_name_H-M   'P 1'
#
loop_
_entity.id
_entity.type
_entity.pdbx_description
1 polymer ?
#
loop_
_entity_poly.entity_id
_entity_poly.type
_entity_poly.pdbx_seq_one_letter_code
_entity_poly.pdbx_strand_id
1 'polypeptide(L)'
;MLTYLCNKAVLIHEAFGLAMIESLYLGCPVIGSHHGSVPELIIPEVDLSTSSKTQMIEALKNIDQFSRKACHEYARDQFNHLVMSKEYISYYEQVLNGYPLHEQPPYCSGHLDNALSLEE
;
A
#
# COMPACT_ATOMS: atom_id res chain seq x y z
N MET A 1 -8.88 7.16 -21.17
CA MET A 1 -7.55 6.61 -20.82
C MET A 1 -7.33 6.49 -19.31
N LEU A 2 -7.97 7.30 -18.46
CA LEU A 2 -7.90 7.18 -16.98
C LEU A 2 -8.80 6.12 -16.34
N THR A 3 -9.77 5.56 -17.08
CA THR A 3 -10.73 4.57 -16.55
C THR A 3 -10.18 3.13 -16.46
N TYR A 4 -8.98 2.87 -17.01
CA TYR A 4 -8.45 1.50 -17.16
C TYR A 4 -7.62 1.00 -15.98
N LEU A 5 -7.20 1.87 -15.05
CA LEU A 5 -6.45 1.46 -13.85
C LEU A 5 -7.36 0.97 -12.72
N CYS A 6 -8.63 1.38 -12.70
CA CYS A 6 -9.58 1.02 -11.62
C CYS A 6 -10.13 -0.43 -11.73
N ASN A 7 -9.77 -1.18 -12.79
CA ASN A 7 -10.33 -2.50 -13.07
C ASN A 7 -9.34 -3.67 -12.94
N LYS A 8 -8.10 -3.43 -12.48
CA LYS A 8 -7.21 -4.50 -12.06
C LYS A 8 -7.34 -4.66 -10.55
N ALA A 9 -8.12 -5.65 -10.13
CA ALA A 9 -7.95 -6.20 -8.79
C ALA A 9 -6.48 -6.58 -8.61
N VAL A 10 -5.85 -6.06 -7.56
CA VAL A 10 -4.48 -6.42 -7.18
C VAL A 10 -4.53 -7.90 -6.80
N LEU A 11 -4.03 -8.76 -7.70
CA LEU A 11 -3.94 -10.22 -7.54
C LEU A 11 -2.55 -10.66 -7.05
N ILE A 12 -1.62 -9.72 -6.88
CA ILE A 12 -0.23 -9.95 -6.50
C ILE A 12 -0.04 -9.53 -5.04
N HIS A 13 0.76 -10.27 -4.28
CA HIS A 13 1.34 -9.79 -3.02
C HIS A 13 2.25 -8.59 -3.32
N GLU A 14 1.66 -7.41 -3.48
CA GLU A 14 2.37 -6.17 -3.78
C GLU A 14 3.20 -5.77 -2.54
N ALA A 15 4.52 -5.67 -2.72
CA ALA A 15 5.44 -5.40 -1.61
C ALA A 15 5.25 -4.01 -0.98
N PHE A 16 4.82 -3.03 -1.77
CA PHE A 16 4.58 -1.65 -1.29
C PHE A 16 3.57 -0.84 -2.14
N GLY A 17 3.32 -1.18 -3.41
CA GLY A 17 2.24 -0.55 -4.18
C GLY A 17 2.40 0.95 -4.45
N LEU A 18 3.53 1.36 -5.01
CA LEU A 18 3.75 2.74 -5.48
C LEU A 18 2.63 3.25 -6.41
N ALA A 19 2.07 2.38 -7.25
CA ALA A 19 0.96 2.73 -8.13
C ALA A 19 -0.29 3.20 -7.36
N MET A 20 -0.51 2.69 -6.15
CA MET A 20 -1.60 3.14 -5.27
C MET A 20 -1.32 4.55 -4.76
N ILE A 21 -0.08 4.80 -4.30
CA ILE A 21 0.35 6.12 -3.82
C ILE A 21 0.26 7.17 -4.93
N GLU A 22 0.66 6.84 -6.16
CA GLU A 22 0.54 7.73 -7.32
C GLU A 22 -0.91 8.06 -7.65
N SER A 23 -1.80 7.06 -7.56
CA SER A 23 -3.24 7.25 -7.75
C SER A 23 -3.80 8.21 -6.70
N LEU A 24 -3.47 8.00 -5.43
CA LEU A 24 -3.86 8.86 -4.32
C LEU A 24 -3.31 10.28 -4.50
N TYR A 25 -2.06 10.42 -4.92
CA TYR A 25 -1.44 11.71 -5.21
C TYR A 25 -2.16 12.47 -6.34
N LEU A 26 -2.74 11.77 -7.33
CA LEU A 26 -3.58 12.39 -8.35
C LEU A 26 -5.03 12.65 -7.90
N GLY A 27 -5.34 12.38 -6.62
CA GLY A 27 -6.67 12.52 -6.05
C GLY A 27 -7.65 11.45 -6.53
N CYS A 28 -7.14 10.27 -6.91
CA CYS A 28 -7.95 9.11 -7.24
C CYS A 28 -7.95 8.14 -6.05
N PRO A 29 -9.13 7.83 -5.48
CA PRO A 29 -9.23 6.79 -4.47
C PRO A 29 -8.86 5.42 -5.06
N VAL A 30 -8.26 4.58 -4.23
CA VAL A 30 -7.83 3.22 -4.47
C VAL A 30 -8.75 2.26 -3.72
N ILE A 31 -9.28 1.28 -4.45
CA ILE A 31 -10.05 0.17 -3.86
C ILE A 31 -9.18 -1.08 -3.96
N GLY A 32 -8.69 -1.53 -2.81
CA GLY A 32 -7.76 -2.65 -2.71
C GLY A 32 -8.38 -3.85 -2.00
N SER A 33 -7.88 -5.05 -2.30
CA SER A 33 -8.18 -6.22 -1.49
C SER A 33 -7.27 -6.23 -0.25
N HIS A 34 -7.72 -6.79 0.89
CA HIS A 34 -6.90 -6.94 2.11
C HIS A 34 -5.79 -7.98 1.93
N HIS A 35 -4.84 -7.73 1.03
CA HIS A 35 -3.70 -8.59 0.75
C HIS A 35 -2.42 -7.74 0.65
N GLY A 36 -1.30 -8.30 1.12
CA GLY A 36 0.01 -7.62 1.06
C GLY A 36 0.06 -6.34 1.88
N SER A 37 0.78 -5.33 1.37
CA SER A 37 0.97 -4.01 2.01
C SER A 37 -0.26 -3.10 1.98
N VAL A 38 -1.32 -3.50 1.28
CA VAL A 38 -2.53 -2.70 1.06
C VAL A 38 -3.18 -2.22 2.37
N PRO A 39 -3.34 -3.04 3.44
CA PRO A 39 -3.95 -2.58 4.68
C PRO A 39 -3.09 -1.54 5.44
N GLU A 40 -1.78 -1.51 5.19
CA GLU A 40 -0.84 -0.61 5.86
C GLU A 40 -0.76 0.75 5.15
N LEU A 41 -1.03 0.77 3.84
CA LEU A 41 -0.95 1.98 3.01
C LEU A 41 -2.25 2.76 2.97
N ILE A 42 -3.37 2.10 3.28
CA ILE A 42 -4.71 2.58 3.00
C ILE A 42 -5.46 2.89 4.29
N ILE A 43 -5.89 4.15 4.45
CA ILE A 43 -6.75 4.57 5.57
C ILE A 43 -8.23 4.63 5.15
N PRO A 44 -9.19 4.31 6.04
CA PRO A 44 -10.62 4.26 5.70
C PRO A 44 -11.23 5.58 5.21
N GLU A 45 -10.56 6.70 5.46
CA GLU A 45 -11.04 8.05 5.16
C GLU A 45 -10.88 8.42 3.68
N VAL A 46 -9.97 7.76 2.96
CA VAL A 46 -9.67 8.05 1.56
C VAL A 46 -9.97 6.88 0.63
N ASP A 47 -10.12 5.66 1.16
CA ASP A 47 -10.12 4.41 0.40
C ASP A 47 -10.91 3.28 1.08
N LEU A 48 -11.08 2.16 0.37
CA LEU A 48 -11.63 0.91 0.93
C LEU A 48 -10.67 -0.26 0.74
N SER A 49 -10.32 -0.93 1.84
CA SER A 49 -9.70 -2.25 1.83
C SER A 49 -10.74 -3.30 2.22
N THR A 50 -10.99 -4.30 1.38
CA THR A 50 -11.95 -5.38 1.68
C THR A 50 -11.64 -6.66 0.92
N SER A 51 -11.82 -7.82 1.56
CA SER A 51 -11.75 -9.12 0.88
C SER A 51 -13.04 -9.47 0.13
N SER A 52 -14.11 -8.70 0.32
CA SER A 52 -15.42 -8.97 -0.29
C SER A 52 -15.57 -8.26 -1.63
N LYS A 53 -15.71 -9.06 -2.69
CA LYS A 53 -16.03 -8.56 -4.04
C LYS A 53 -17.30 -7.69 -4.06
N THR A 54 -18.31 -8.06 -3.28
CA THR A 54 -19.56 -7.29 -3.20
C THR A 54 -19.33 -5.90 -2.62
N GLN A 55 -18.48 -5.79 -1.59
CA GLN A 55 -18.14 -4.50 -0.99
C GLN A 55 -17.30 -3.64 -1.94
N MET A 56 -16.36 -4.23 -2.69
CA MET A 56 -15.62 -3.50 -3.74
C MET A 56 -16.55 -2.95 -4.82
N ILE A 57 -17.52 -3.74 -5.28
CA ILE A 57 -18.52 -3.31 -6.27
C ILE A 57 -19.35 -2.15 -5.71
N GLU A 58 -19.75 -2.21 -4.45
CA GLU A 58 -20.54 -1.15 -3.83
C GLU A 58 -19.75 0.14 -3.63
N ALA A 59 -18.47 0.04 -3.26
CA ALA A 59 -17.58 1.19 -3.17
C ALA A 59 -17.32 1.84 -4.53
N LEU A 60 -17.21 1.05 -5.60
CA LEU A 60 -17.11 1.57 -6.96
C LEU A 60 -18.35 2.36 -7.38
N LYS A 61 -19.55 1.93 -6.96
CA LYS A 61 -20.79 2.67 -7.24
C LYS A 61 -20.88 3.98 -6.47
N ASN A 62 -20.30 4.03 -5.27
CA ASN A 62 -20.32 5.18 -4.37
C ASN A 62 -18.96 5.89 -4.32
N ILE A 63 -18.17 5.84 -5.41
CA ILE A 63 -16.79 6.34 -5.42
C ILE A 63 -16.68 7.84 -5.07
N ASP A 64 -17.73 8.60 -5.35
CA ASP A 64 -17.82 10.03 -5.05
C ASP A 64 -17.89 10.34 -3.54
N GLN A 65 -18.07 9.32 -2.69
CA GLN A 65 -17.99 9.47 -1.24
C GLN A 65 -16.56 9.79 -0.77
N PHE A 66 -15.55 9.44 -1.57
CA PHE A 66 -14.14 9.69 -1.24
C PHE A 66 -13.72 11.08 -1.70
N SER A 67 -13.15 11.86 -0.76
CA SER A 67 -12.66 13.20 -1.08
C SER A 67 -11.35 13.11 -1.86
N ARG A 68 -11.40 13.54 -3.14
CA ARG A 68 -10.21 13.64 -4.00
C ARG A 68 -9.11 14.51 -3.39
N LYS A 69 -9.51 15.56 -2.67
CA LYS A 69 -8.58 16.43 -1.95
C LYS A 69 -7.89 15.68 -0.80
N ALA A 70 -8.67 14.91 -0.02
CA ALA A 70 -8.12 14.12 1.08
C ALA A 70 -7.15 13.04 0.56
N CYS A 71 -7.48 12.39 -0.56
CA CYS A 71 -6.59 11.42 -1.21
C CYS A 71 -5.22 12.05 -1.56
N HIS A 72 -5.24 13.23 -2.18
CA HIS A 72 -4.03 13.95 -2.55
C HIS A 72 -3.22 14.40 -1.34
N GLU A 73 -3.88 15.00 -0.33
CA GLU A 73 -3.24 15.48 0.88
C GLU A 73 -2.59 14.33 1.67
N TYR A 74 -3.29 13.20 1.78
CA TYR A 74 -2.75 12.00 2.41
C TYR A 74 -1.48 11.51 1.72
N ALA A 75 -1.51 11.33 0.39
CA ALA A 75 -0.34 10.86 -0.35
C ALA A 75 0.83 11.84 -0.28
N ARG A 76 0.57 13.14 -0.41
CA ARG A 76 1.58 14.20 -0.31
C ARG A 76 2.23 14.21 1.07
N ASP A 77 1.45 14.09 2.13
CA ASP A 77 1.92 14.30 3.50
C ASP A 77 2.61 13.06 4.08
N GLN A 78 2.15 11.86 3.72
CA GLN A 78 2.70 10.61 4.25
C GLN A 78 3.80 10.01 3.37
N PHE A 79 3.65 10.05 2.05
CA PHE A 79 4.54 9.33 1.11
C PHE A 79 5.45 10.28 0.34
N ASN A 80 6.17 11.14 1.06
CA ASN A 80 7.18 12.01 0.48
C ASN A 80 8.60 11.68 0.93
N HIS A 81 9.56 12.10 0.10
CA HIS A 81 10.98 11.82 0.31
C HIS A 81 11.54 12.44 1.61
N LEU A 82 10.94 13.52 2.14
CA LEU A 82 11.39 14.15 3.37
C LEU A 82 11.03 13.29 4.59
N VAL A 83 9.78 12.80 4.65
CA VAL A 83 9.32 11.84 5.67
C VAL A 83 10.19 10.59 5.60
N MET A 84 10.34 10.00 4.41
CA MET A 84 11.17 8.82 4.23
C MET A 84 12.60 9.03 4.69
N SER A 85 13.25 10.13 4.27
CA SER A 85 14.65 10.41 4.64
C SER A 85 14.82 10.56 6.15
N LYS A 86 13.86 11.20 6.83
CA LYS A 86 13.88 11.38 8.27
C LYS A 86 13.78 10.05 9.03
N GLU A 87 12.87 9.18 8.62
CA GLU A 87 12.71 7.85 9.22
C GLU A 87 13.95 6.97 8.98
N TYR A 88 14.53 7.02 7.77
CA TYR A 88 15.77 6.30 7.47
C TYR A 88 16.94 6.76 8.34
N ILE A 89 17.09 8.07 8.58
CA ILE A 89 18.12 8.60 9.47
C ILE A 89 17.95 8.04 10.89
N SER A 90 16.72 8.01 11.41
CA SER A 90 16.40 7.43 12.73
C SER A 90 16.85 5.97 12.82
N TYR A 91 16.57 5.16 11.80
CA TYR A 91 17.02 3.77 11.77
C TYR A 91 18.54 3.63 11.67
N TYR A 92 19.21 4.48 10.90
CA TYR A 92 20.67 4.48 10.83
C TYR A 92 21.29 4.85 12.18
N GLU A 93 20.77 5.85 12.87
CA GLU A 93 21.20 6.23 14.21
C GLU A 93 20.99 5.09 15.21
N GLN A 94 19.84 4.40 15.16
CA GLN A 94 19.54 3.23 15.99
C GLN A 94 20.61 2.14 15.82
N VAL A 95 20.94 1.79 14.56
CA VAL A 95 21.94 0.76 14.25
C VAL A 95 23.35 1.20 14.66
N LEU A 96 23.73 2.46 14.40
CA LEU A 96 25.04 3.00 14.80
C LEU A 96 25.22 3.02 16.32
N ASN A 97 24.14 3.18 17.07
CA ASN A 97 24.14 3.09 18.54
C ASN A 97 24.09 1.64 19.06
N GLY A 98 24.14 0.64 18.18
CA GLY A 98 24.16 -0.78 18.55
C GLY A 98 22.80 -1.37 18.94
N TYR A 99 21.70 -0.67 18.67
CA TYR A 99 20.36 -1.20 18.91
C TYR A 99 19.88 -2.02 17.69
N PRO A 100 19.24 -3.18 17.91
CA PRO A 100 18.68 -3.97 16.83
C PRO A 100 17.44 -3.30 16.24
N LEU A 101 17.21 -3.43 14.92
CA LEU A 101 16.00 -2.95 14.24
C LEU A 101 14.77 -3.83 14.53
N HIS A 102 14.99 -5.11 14.82
CA HIS A 102 13.96 -6.09 15.15
C HIS A 102 14.43 -6.96 16.32
N GLU A 103 13.50 -7.40 17.18
CA GLU A 103 13.83 -8.30 18.30
C GLU A 103 14.38 -9.65 17.84
N GLN A 104 13.88 -10.14 16.69
CA GLN A 104 14.35 -11.36 16.04
C GLN A 104 14.79 -11.03 14.61
N PRO A 105 15.90 -11.60 14.11
CA PRO A 105 16.29 -11.44 12.71
C PRO A 105 15.16 -11.92 11.79
N PRO A 106 14.85 -11.19 10.71
CA PRO A 106 13.82 -11.62 9.78
C PRO A 106 14.21 -12.97 9.17
N TYR A 107 13.27 -13.91 9.16
CA TYR A 107 13.44 -15.25 8.59
C TYR A 107 12.26 -15.56 7.66
N CYS A 108 12.52 -16.30 6.58
CA CYS A 108 11.44 -16.79 5.72
C CYS A 108 10.84 -18.06 6.35
N SER A 109 9.55 -18.05 6.62
CA SER A 109 8.83 -19.20 7.19
C SER A 109 8.32 -20.20 6.14
N GLY A 110 8.47 -19.88 4.84
CA GLY A 110 8.01 -20.72 3.72
C GLY A 110 9.16 -21.39 2.95
N HIS A 111 8.90 -22.55 2.33
CA HIS A 111 9.78 -23.09 1.30
C HIS A 111 9.72 -22.16 0.08
N LEU A 112 10.82 -21.45 -0.17
CA LEU A 112 10.97 -20.53 -1.32
C LEU A 112 10.66 -21.24 -2.66
N ASP A 113 10.88 -22.55 -2.70
CA ASP A 113 10.67 -23.41 -3.87
C ASP A 113 9.22 -23.40 -4.40
N ASN A 114 8.22 -23.25 -3.53
CA ASN A 114 6.80 -23.23 -3.92
C ASN A 114 6.25 -21.81 -4.18
N ALA A 115 6.96 -20.76 -3.75
CA ALA A 115 6.51 -19.37 -3.90
C ALA A 115 7.00 -18.73 -5.21
N LEU A 116 8.09 -19.26 -5.77
CA LEU A 116 8.74 -18.77 -7.00
C LEU A 116 8.54 -19.71 -8.20
N SER A 117 7.69 -20.73 -8.07
CA SER A 117 7.24 -21.55 -9.21
C SER A 117 6.34 -20.69 -10.13
N LEU A 118 7.00 -19.88 -10.94
CA LEU A 118 6.48 -19.45 -12.23
C LEU A 118 6.42 -20.73 -13.08
N GLU A 119 5.27 -21.39 -13.09
CA GLU A 119 5.00 -22.38 -14.13
C GLU A 119 5.08 -21.66 -15.48
N GLU A 120 5.92 -22.21 -16.38
CA GLU A 120 6.15 -21.75 -17.76
C GLU A 120 4.87 -21.70 -18.60
#